data_AF-A0ABD0P6B2-F1
#
_entry.id   AF-A0ABD0P6B2-F1
#
_cell.length_a   1.000
_cell.length_b   1.000
_cell.length_c   1.000
_cell.angle_alpha   90.00
_cell.angle_beta   90.00
_cell.angle_gamma   90.00
#
_symmetry.space_group_name_H-M   'P 1'
#
loop_
_entity.id
_entity.type
_entity.pdbx_description
1 polymer ?
#
loop_
_entity_poly.entity_id
_entity_poly.type
_entity_poly.pdbx_seq_one_letter_code
_entity_poly.pdbx_strand_id
1 'polypeptide(L)' 'VLEDNDYGRAVDWWGLGVVMYEMMCGRLPFYNQDHERLFELILMEDIRFPRTLAPEAKSLLSGLLKKDPKQR' A
#
# COMPACT_ATOMS: atom_id res chain seq x y z
N VAL A 1 -20.19 13.44 -7.41
CA VAL A 1 -19.52 13.13 -6.12
C VAL A 1 -19.43 11.62 -6.08
N LEU A 2 -18.29 11.10 -6.50
CA LEU A 2 -18.15 9.79 -7.16
C LEU A 2 -18.20 8.66 -6.13
N GLU A 3 -19.31 7.92 -6.18
CA GLU A 3 -19.57 6.57 -5.66
C GLU A 3 -19.15 6.25 -4.22
N ASP A 4 -20.08 6.60 -3.34
CA ASP A 4 -20.16 6.34 -1.90
C ASP A 4 -20.59 4.88 -1.59
N ASN A 5 -19.92 3.87 -2.18
CA ASN A 5 -20.19 2.45 -1.93
C ASN A 5 -18.87 1.70 -1.64
N ASP A 6 -18.72 1.22 -0.40
CA ASP A 6 -17.61 0.38 0.12
C ASP A 6 -16.22 1.02 0.35
N TYR A 7 -16.10 2.35 0.31
CA TYR A 7 -14.90 3.11 0.74
C TYR A 7 -14.68 3.14 2.27
N GLY A 8 -15.12 2.12 3.00
CA GLY A 8 -15.03 2.04 4.46
C GLY A 8 -13.65 1.62 4.98
N ARG A 9 -13.64 0.86 6.09
CA ARG A 9 -12.45 0.46 6.86
C ARG A 9 -11.29 -0.16 6.06
N ALA A 10 -11.55 -0.73 4.89
CA ALA A 10 -10.49 -1.31 4.06
C ALA A 10 -9.47 -0.23 3.63
N VAL A 11 -9.93 1.00 3.35
CA VAL A 11 -9.06 2.12 2.98
C VAL A 11 -8.14 2.51 4.14
N ASP A 12 -8.65 2.47 5.38
CA ASP A 12 -7.85 2.71 6.58
C ASP A 12 -6.73 1.67 6.75
N TRP A 13 -7.02 0.39 6.46
CA TRP A 13 -6.01 -0.68 6.51
C TRP A 13 -4.92 -0.50 5.45
N TRP A 14 -5.28 -0.01 4.26
CA TRP A 14 -4.29 0.34 3.24
C TRP A 14 -3.41 1.51 3.69
N GLY A 15 -4.04 2.58 4.18
CA GLY A 15 -3.32 3.74 4.72
C GLY A 15 -2.37 3.35 5.86
N LEU A 16 -2.82 2.50 6.78
CA LEU A 16 -1.98 1.91 7.83
C LEU A 16 -0.80 1.15 7.24
N GLY A 17 -1.03 0.30 6.24
CA GLY A 17 0.03 -0.43 5.55
C GLY A 17 1.09 0.49 4.93
N VAL A 18 0.67 1.62 4.34
CA VAL A 18 1.60 2.59 3.72
C VAL A 18 2.48 3.24 4.79
N VAL A 19 1.88 3.70 5.89
CA VAL A 19 2.61 4.32 7.00
C VAL A 19 3.54 3.30 7.69
N MET A 20 3.08 2.07 7.89
CA MET A 20 3.91 1.00 8.44
C MET A 20 5.10 0.65 7.53
N TYR A 21 4.87 0.58 6.21
CA TYR A 21 5.95 0.38 5.26
C TYR A 21 6.99 1.50 5.38
N GLU A 22 6.56 2.75 5.45
CA GLU A 22 7.45 3.90 5.59
C GLU A 22 8.25 3.85 6.90
N MET A 23 7.62 3.54 8.03
CA MET A 23 8.30 3.40 9.33
C MET A 23 9.33 2.27 9.34
N MET A 24 9.06 1.16 8.65
CA MET A 24 9.95 -0.02 8.63
C MET A 24 11.06 0.07 7.58
N CYS A 25 10.78 0.71 6.43
CA CYS A 25 11.68 0.75 5.28
C CYS A 25 12.38 2.11 5.09
N GLY A 26 11.93 3.16 5.79
CA GLY A 26 12.45 4.52 5.68
C GLY A 26 12.12 5.23 4.36
N ARG A 27 11.17 4.70 3.58
CA ARG A 27 10.74 5.25 2.29
C ARG A 27 9.31 4.84 1.98
N LEU A 28 8.62 5.61 1.14
CA LEU A 28 7.28 5.26 0.66
C LEU A 28 7.31 4.02 -0.26
N PRO A 29 6.23 3.21 -0.27
CA PRO A 29 6.12 2.06 -1.17
C PRO A 29 5.99 2.48 -2.65
N PHE A 30 5.43 3.66 -2.92
CA PHE A 30 5.32 4.27 -4.25
C PHE A 30 5.68 5.75 -4.17
N TYR A 31 6.39 6.26 -5.17
CA TYR A 31 6.74 7.68 -5.23
C TYR A 31 6.92 8.12 -6.69
N ASN A 32 6.28 9.22 -7.06
CA ASN A 32 6.51 9.92 -8.31
C ASN A 32 6.16 11.41 -8.12
N GLN A 33 6.82 12.29 -8.86
CA GLN A 33 6.51 13.72 -8.87
C GLN A 33 5.23 14.00 -9.66
N ASP A 34 4.94 13.19 -10.67
CA ASP A 34 3.72 13.25 -11.45
C ASP A 34 2.62 12.44 -10.74
N HIS A 35 1.48 13.09 -10.49
CA HIS A 35 0.36 12.48 -9.78
C HIS A 35 -0.32 11.37 -10.58
N GLU A 36 -0.49 11.54 -11.90
CA GLU A 36 -1.09 10.52 -12.76
C GLU A 36 -0.20 9.27 -12.75
N ARG A 37 1.11 9.48 -12.88
CA ARG A 37 2.07 8.37 -12.81
C ARG A 37 2.07 7.72 -11.43
N LEU A 38 1.99 8.49 -10.35
CA LEU A 38 1.89 7.93 -9.00
C LEU A 38 0.64 7.03 -8.85
N PHE A 39 -0.52 7.47 -9.35
CA PHE A 39 -1.73 6.66 -9.34
C PHE A 39 -1.57 5.37 -10.14
N GLU A 40 -0.92 5.42 -11.31
CA GLU A 40 -0.62 4.21 -12.08
C GLU A 40 0.26 3.24 -11.30
N LEU A 41 1.29 3.70 -10.58
CA LEU A 41 2.13 2.84 -9.73
C LEU A 41 1.32 2.23 -8.58
N ILE A 42 0.45 3.03 -7.94
CA ILE A 42 -0.45 2.57 -6.88
C ILE A 42 -1.44 1.52 -7.38
N LEU A 43 -1.84 1.55 -8.65
CA LEU A 43 -2.77 0.55 -9.20
C LEU A 43 -2.06 -0.69 -9.76
N MET A 44 -0.93 -0.51 -10.44
CA MET A 44 -0.33 -1.53 -11.30
C MET A 44 0.98 -2.10 -10.78
N GLU A 45 1.77 -1.35 -10.01
CA GLU A 45 3.10 -1.81 -9.58
C GLU A 45 3.03 -2.64 -8.29
N ASP A 46 3.78 -3.75 -8.28
CA ASP A 46 3.99 -4.59 -7.11
C ASP A 46 4.94 -3.94 -6.09
N ILE A 47 4.65 -4.13 -4.81
CA ILE A 47 5.43 -3.54 -3.73
C ILE A 47 6.76 -4.27 -3.58
N ARG A 48 7.84 -3.48 -3.56
CA ARG A 48 9.20 -3.99 -3.39
C ARG A 48 9.61 -3.93 -1.93
N PHE A 49 9.89 -5.08 -1.34
CA PHE A 49 10.36 -5.18 0.04
C PHE A 49 11.89 -5.29 0.10
N PRO A 50 12.56 -4.54 1.00
CA PRO A 50 13.98 -4.72 1.27
C PRO A 50 14.28 -6.13 1.79
N ARG A 51 15.48 -6.67 1.49
CA ARG A 51 15.91 -7.98 2.00
C ARG A 51 16.11 -8.00 3.52
N THR A 52 16.33 -6.84 4.12
CA THR A 52 16.51 -6.63 5.56
C THR A 52 15.21 -6.65 6.34
N LEU A 53 14.06 -6.61 5.66
CA LEU A 53 12.75 -6.64 6.32
C LEU A 53 12.46 -8.04 6.85
N ALA A 54 12.06 -8.12 8.13
CA ALA A 54 11.71 -9.38 8.77
C ALA A 54 10.58 -10.11 8.00
N PRO A 55 10.62 -11.45 7.90
CA PRO A 55 9.59 -12.23 7.20
C PRO A 55 8.17 -11.94 7.68
N GLU A 56 7.99 -11.75 8.99
CA GLU A 56 6.71 -11.45 9.63
C GLU A 56 6.20 -10.06 9.22
N ALA A 57 7.09 -9.07 9.21
CA ALA A 57 6.77 -7.72 8.76
C ALA A 57 6.41 -7.71 7.26
N LYS A 58 7.13 -8.47 6.44
CA LYS A 58 6.81 -8.63 5.02
C LYS A 58 5.43 -9.28 4.83
N SER A 59 5.11 -10.32 5.60
CA SER A 59 3.81 -10.98 5.53
C SER A 59 2.67 -10.04 5.91
N LEU A 60 2.82 -9.29 7.01
CA LEU A 60 1.85 -8.28 7.45
C LEU A 60 1.62 -7.20 6.39
N LEU A 61 2.70 -6.59 5.88
CA LEU A 61 2.60 -5.54 4.85
C LEU A 61 2.02 -6.08 3.54
N SER A 62 2.34 -7.32 3.17
CA SER A 62 1.77 -7.96 1.97
C SER A 62 0.27 -8.21 2.09
N GLY A 63 -0.25 -8.39 3.31
CA GLY A 63 -1.70 -8.44 3.56
C GLY A 63 -2.34 -7.07 3.47
N LEU A 64 -1.84 -6.11 4.26
CA LEU A 64 -2.38 -4.74 4.34
C LEU A 64 -2.35 -4.00 2.99
N LEU A 65 -1.33 -4.26 2.17
CA LEU A 65 -1.11 -3.59 0.90
C LEU A 65 -1.52 -4.44 -0.31
N LYS A 66 -2.53 -5.30 -0.16
CA LYS A 66 -3.22 -5.91 -1.31
C LYS A 66 -4.05 -4.90 -2.07
N LYS A 67 -3.93 -4.91 -3.41
CA LYS A 67 -4.66 -3.98 -4.30
C LYS A 67 -6.17 -4.20 -4.24
N ASP A 68 -6.61 -5.46 -4.26
CA ASP A 68 -8.02 -5.82 -4.13
C ASP A 68 -8.47 -5.69 -2.66
N PRO A 69 -9.37 -4.73 -2.32
CA PRO A 69 -9.86 -4.55 -0.97
C PRO A 69 -10.62 -5.77 -0.42
N LYS A 70 -11.19 -6.63 -1.27
CA LYS A 70 -11.91 -7.84 -0.85
C LYS A 70 -10.99 -8.98 -0.46
N GLN A 71 -9.71 -8.90 -0.84
CA GLN A 71 -8.69 -9.89 -0.50
C GLN A 71 -7.72 -9.42 0.58
N ARG A 72 -7.85 -8.17 1.01
CA ARG A 72 -7.09 -7.53 2.09
C ARG A 72 -7.61 -8.00 3.44
#